data_AF-A0A8T7EPP7-F1
#
_entry.id   AF-A0A8T7EPP7-F1
#
_cell.length_a   1.000
_cell.length_b   1.000
_cell.length_c   1.000
_cell.angle_alpha   90.00
_cell.angle_beta   90.00
_cell.angle_gamma   90.00
#
_symmetry.space_group_name_H-M   'P 1'
#
loop_
_entity.id
_entity.type
_entity.pdbx_description
1 polymer ?
#
loop_
_entity_poly.entity_id
_entity_poly.type
_entity_poly.pdbx_seq_one_letter_code
_entity_poly.pdbx_strand_id
1 'polypeptide(L)'
;MQSEPSASRLLGSVFGTSNLVWANIIGLILLYLTAGYFIGGRWADRSPYPATLFRILLWASFLCALIPLIARPVLQAAAQAVVAAQAGTAIGSFVVTLGLFSVPITLLGCVSPFAIRLAVTDPNDAGRVSGTIYAISTLGSLVGTFLPTLVLLGAIGTTATFLVLAGSLWLIALILLVRVSGRRALRWAWMPLPVAALLLLVTGPLRAAPEGFTLLDERESAYNYIQVLENPAGFRSLALNEGQGVHSIYHPTILRYNGTWDYFLTAPFFVPDTRPSDVRSLVVIGLAAGTIPRQYQHVFGDIRMVGFEIDPEIIAVGEVYFGMSADELPSLEAIAEDGRPGLRALSGTFDVIALDAYRPPYIPWRAHDGRVLPRGARQADRPRRRGAECRADVDRPPACRRVQQRLETGLSERARD
;
A
#
# COMPACT_ATOMS: atom_id res chain seq x y z
N MET A 1 -0.90 -18.52 7.30
CA MET A 1 0.04 -17.79 6.42
C MET A 1 -0.57 -16.48 5.91
N GLN A 2 -1.78 -16.47 5.34
CA GLN A 2 -2.46 -15.23 4.88
C GLN A 2 -2.43 -14.04 5.86
N SER A 3 -2.54 -14.31 7.16
CA SER A 3 -2.61 -13.26 8.19
C SER A 3 -1.45 -12.28 8.13
N GLU A 4 -0.26 -12.69 7.67
CA GLU A 4 0.92 -11.83 7.56
C GLU A 4 0.77 -10.74 6.47
N PRO A 5 0.60 -11.07 5.17
CA PRO A 5 0.44 -10.06 4.14
C PRO A 5 -0.82 -9.22 4.36
N SER A 6 -1.92 -9.82 4.82
CA SER A 6 -3.14 -9.05 5.09
C SER A 6 -3.00 -8.13 6.31
N ALA A 7 -2.24 -8.52 7.35
CA ALA A 7 -1.91 -7.63 8.47
C ALA A 7 -1.02 -6.47 8.01
N SER A 8 -0.03 -6.73 7.14
CA SER A 8 0.82 -5.66 6.59
C SER A 8 0.04 -4.63 5.78
N ARG A 9 -0.99 -5.05 5.04
CA ARG A 9 -1.88 -4.15 4.31
C ARG A 9 -2.77 -3.33 5.24
N LEU A 10 -3.37 -4.01 6.20
CA LEU A 10 -4.27 -3.40 7.16
C LEU A 10 -3.55 -2.40 8.09
N LEU A 11 -2.33 -2.70 8.51
CA LEU A 11 -1.50 -1.80 9.32
C LEU A 11 -0.84 -0.71 8.46
N GLY A 12 -0.43 -1.05 7.24
CA GLY A 12 0.19 -0.12 6.30
C GLY A 12 -0.73 1.01 5.87
N SER A 13 -2.05 0.83 5.85
CA SER A 13 -2.97 1.93 5.53
C SER A 13 -3.01 3.04 6.58
N VAL A 14 -2.43 2.84 7.77
CA VAL A 14 -2.43 3.85 8.85
C VAL A 14 -1.05 4.18 9.39
N PHE A 15 -0.19 3.18 9.60
CA PHE A 15 1.06 3.35 10.34
C PHE A 15 2.32 3.48 9.49
N GLY A 16 2.25 3.22 8.19
CA GLY A 16 3.45 3.17 7.37
C GLY A 16 3.72 1.77 6.85
N THR A 17 4.38 1.71 5.70
CA THR A 17 5.17 0.55 5.27
C THR A 17 6.61 0.58 5.81
N SER A 18 6.83 1.19 6.97
CA SER A 18 8.17 1.28 7.59
C SER A 18 8.77 -0.11 7.87
N ASN A 19 10.09 -0.25 7.70
CA ASN A 19 10.82 -1.46 8.06
C ASN A 19 10.58 -1.87 9.52
N LEU A 20 10.36 -0.90 10.41
CA LEU A 20 10.07 -1.16 11.82
C LEU A 20 8.69 -1.82 12.00
N VAL A 21 7.67 -1.33 11.29
CA VAL A 21 6.32 -1.91 11.29
C VAL A 21 6.38 -3.33 10.74
N TRP A 22 7.04 -3.54 9.61
CA TRP A 22 7.24 -4.86 9.01
C TRP A 22 7.97 -5.84 9.93
N ALA A 23 9.09 -5.42 10.54
CA ALA A 23 9.85 -6.25 11.46
C ALA A 23 9.02 -6.67 12.67
N ASN A 24 8.22 -5.76 13.23
CA ASN A 24 7.33 -6.07 14.35
C ASN A 24 6.22 -7.05 13.97
N ILE A 25 5.61 -6.88 12.79
CA ILE A 25 4.58 -7.81 12.29
C ILE A 25 5.17 -9.22 12.15
N ILE A 26 6.27 -9.37 11.41
CA ILE A 26 6.90 -10.69 11.20
C ILE A 26 7.35 -11.29 12.54
N GLY A 27 8.06 -10.51 13.36
CA GLY A 27 8.59 -10.97 14.64
C GLY A 27 7.50 -11.46 15.60
N LEU A 28 6.39 -10.74 15.69
CA LEU A 28 5.27 -11.13 16.55
C LEU A 28 4.46 -12.29 15.99
N ILE A 29 4.24 -12.37 14.67
CA ILE A 29 3.59 -13.53 14.06
C ILE A 29 4.40 -14.80 14.35
N LEU A 30 5.72 -14.75 14.19
CA LEU A 30 6.59 -15.88 14.55
C LEU A 30 6.54 -16.22 16.04
N LEU A 31 6.50 -15.21 16.91
CA LEU A 31 6.33 -15.38 18.35
C LEU A 31 5.01 -16.09 18.68
N TYR A 32 3.89 -15.65 18.11
CA TYR A 32 2.56 -16.23 18.33
C TYR A 32 2.45 -17.64 17.76
N LEU A 33 3.05 -17.90 16.59
CA LEU A 33 3.15 -19.26 16.06
C LEU A 33 3.97 -20.16 16.98
N THR A 34 5.09 -19.67 17.49
CA THR A 34 5.93 -20.41 18.46
C THR A 34 5.16 -20.75 19.73
N ALA A 35 4.42 -19.78 20.29
CA ALA A 35 3.53 -20.01 21.42
C ALA A 35 2.46 -21.06 21.08
N GLY A 36 1.86 -20.96 19.89
CA GLY A 36 0.88 -21.92 19.36
C GLY A 36 1.44 -23.33 19.23
N TYR A 37 2.67 -23.50 18.76
CA TYR A 37 3.31 -24.81 18.66
C TYR A 37 3.49 -25.46 20.04
N PHE A 38 3.91 -24.67 21.04
CA PHE A 38 4.15 -25.15 22.40
C PHE A 38 2.87 -25.47 23.18
N ILE A 39 1.86 -24.60 23.06
CA ILE A 39 0.54 -24.79 23.66
C ILE A 39 -0.20 -25.93 22.96
N GLY A 40 -0.19 -25.93 21.63
CA GLY A 40 -0.81 -26.95 20.78
C GLY A 40 -0.24 -28.34 21.03
N GLY A 41 1.08 -28.49 21.15
CA GLY A 41 1.70 -29.78 21.49
C GLY A 41 1.20 -30.34 22.83
N ARG A 42 1.27 -29.53 23.90
CA ARG A 42 0.77 -29.96 25.22
C ARG A 42 -0.72 -30.27 25.24
N TRP A 43 -1.50 -29.50 24.49
CA TRP A 43 -2.94 -29.70 24.43
C TRP A 43 -3.29 -30.93 23.59
N ALA A 44 -2.56 -31.19 22.51
CA ALA A 44 -2.71 -32.39 21.71
C ALA A 44 -2.43 -33.66 22.53
N ASP A 45 -1.44 -33.62 23.43
CA ASP A 45 -1.13 -34.75 24.31
C ASP A 45 -2.22 -35.00 25.35
N ARG A 46 -2.82 -33.95 25.90
CA ARG A 46 -3.90 -34.06 26.90
C ARG A 46 -5.26 -34.41 26.31
N SER A 47 -5.54 -33.98 25.08
CA SER A 47 -6.84 -34.12 24.43
C SER A 47 -6.68 -34.50 22.95
N PRO A 48 -6.18 -35.72 22.63
CA PRO A 48 -5.92 -36.16 21.27
C PRO A 48 -7.21 -36.57 20.54
N TYR A 49 -8.18 -35.67 20.48
CA TYR A 49 -9.45 -35.90 19.79
C TYR A 49 -9.58 -34.99 18.57
N PRO A 50 -9.99 -35.51 17.39
CA PRO A 50 -10.25 -34.69 16.20
C PRO A 50 -11.24 -33.55 16.45
N ALA A 51 -12.23 -33.79 17.31
CA ALA A 51 -13.20 -32.77 17.71
C ALA A 51 -12.54 -31.55 18.40
N THR A 52 -11.44 -31.73 19.13
CA THR A 52 -10.69 -30.63 19.76
C THR A 52 -10.00 -29.78 18.68
N LEU A 53 -9.32 -30.42 17.72
CA LEU A 53 -8.68 -29.72 16.59
C LEU A 53 -9.70 -28.89 15.79
N PHE A 54 -10.86 -29.45 15.45
CA PHE A 54 -11.87 -28.71 14.68
C PHE A 54 -12.48 -27.55 15.48
N ARG A 55 -12.60 -27.66 16.81
CA ARG A 55 -13.01 -26.52 17.66
C ARG A 55 -11.94 -25.42 17.70
N ILE A 56 -10.66 -25.78 17.72
CA ILE A 56 -9.56 -24.81 17.62
C ILE A 56 -9.65 -24.07 16.28
N LEU A 57 -9.87 -24.79 15.18
CA LEU A 57 -10.06 -24.17 13.85
C LEU A 57 -11.29 -23.27 13.78
N LEU A 58 -12.43 -23.67 14.38
CA LEU A 58 -13.62 -22.83 14.46
C LEU A 58 -13.34 -21.51 15.18
N TRP A 59 -12.70 -21.56 16.36
CA TRP A 59 -12.33 -20.35 17.08
C TRP A 59 -11.28 -19.50 16.36
N ALA A 60 -10.27 -20.13 15.77
CA ALA A 60 -9.27 -19.43 14.97
C ALA A 60 -9.90 -18.68 13.80
N SER A 61 -10.75 -19.37 13.01
CA SER A 61 -11.46 -18.78 11.88
C SER A 61 -12.40 -17.64 12.31
N PHE A 62 -13.18 -17.85 13.37
CA PHE A 62 -14.07 -16.83 13.92
C PHE A 62 -13.31 -15.57 14.35
N LEU A 63 -12.23 -15.73 15.13
CA LEU A 63 -11.41 -14.60 15.57
C LEU A 63 -10.71 -13.91 14.39
N CYS A 64 -10.23 -14.66 13.39
CA CYS A 64 -9.70 -14.09 12.16
C CYS A 64 -10.72 -13.23 11.40
N ALA A 65 -11.99 -13.64 11.35
CA ALA A 65 -13.06 -12.86 10.71
C ALA A 65 -13.36 -11.56 11.46
N LEU A 66 -13.17 -11.53 12.78
CA LEU A 66 -13.36 -10.33 13.59
C LEU A 66 -12.22 -9.31 13.45
N ILE A 67 -11.02 -9.73 13.03
CA ILE A 67 -9.85 -8.85 12.90
C ILE A 67 -10.15 -7.57 12.11
N PRO A 68 -10.56 -7.63 10.82
CA PRO A 68 -10.77 -6.39 10.04
C PRO A 68 -11.89 -5.52 10.61
N LEU A 69 -12.86 -6.10 11.32
CA LEU A 69 -13.99 -5.38 11.89
C LEU A 69 -13.62 -4.66 13.19
N ILE A 70 -12.81 -5.28 14.04
CA ILE A 70 -12.32 -4.69 15.30
C ILE A 70 -11.13 -3.76 15.03
N ALA A 71 -10.28 -4.08 14.06
CA ALA A 71 -9.14 -3.25 13.71
C ALA A 71 -9.58 -1.89 13.14
N ARG A 72 -10.68 -1.83 12.38
CA ARG A 72 -11.19 -0.57 11.80
C ARG A 72 -11.31 0.59 12.80
N PRO A 73 -12.07 0.50 13.90
CA PRO A 73 -12.18 1.61 14.86
C PRO A 73 -10.86 1.91 15.58
N VAL A 74 -10.04 0.89 15.84
CA VAL A 74 -8.70 1.06 16.45
C VAL A 74 -7.78 1.85 15.52
N LEU A 75 -7.82 1.54 14.22
CA LEU A 75 -7.04 2.17 13.16
C LEU A 75 -7.54 3.60 12.88
N GLN A 76 -8.85 3.84 12.89
CA GLN A 76 -9.42 5.19 12.80
C GLN A 76 -8.95 6.07 13.97
N ALA A 77 -9.02 5.55 15.21
CA ALA A 77 -8.51 6.25 16.38
C ALA A 77 -6.99 6.49 16.31
N ALA A 78 -6.23 5.54 15.77
CA ALA A 78 -4.80 5.69 15.53
C ALA A 78 -4.51 6.81 14.52
N ALA A 79 -5.23 6.82 13.39
CA ALA A 79 -5.07 7.82 12.34
C ALA A 79 -5.33 9.24 12.88
N GLN A 80 -6.40 9.41 13.65
CA GLN A 80 -6.70 10.70 14.31
C GLN A 80 -5.63 11.11 15.31
N ALA A 81 -5.11 10.16 16.10
CA ALA A 81 -4.04 10.42 17.06
C ALA A 81 -2.74 10.86 16.37
N VAL A 82 -2.40 10.25 15.23
CA VAL A 82 -1.22 10.63 14.44
C VAL A 82 -1.35 12.06 13.93
N VAL A 83 -2.52 12.44 13.39
CA VAL A 83 -2.81 13.81 12.94
C VAL A 83 -2.73 14.80 14.10
N ALA A 84 -3.23 14.43 15.28
CA ALA A 84 -3.18 15.25 16.49
C ALA A 84 -1.79 15.28 17.17
N ALA A 85 -0.74 14.72 16.54
CA ALA A 85 0.61 14.58 17.09
C ALA A 85 0.67 13.86 18.46
N GLN A 86 -0.29 12.99 18.75
CA GLN A 86 -0.38 12.22 20.00
C GLN A 86 0.36 10.89 19.87
N ALA A 87 1.69 10.93 20.00
CA ALA A 87 2.54 9.75 19.86
C ALA A 87 2.13 8.58 20.77
N GLY A 88 1.68 8.87 21.99
CA GLY A 88 1.23 7.84 22.94
C GLY A 88 0.03 7.04 22.44
N THR A 89 -0.98 7.71 21.88
CA THR A 89 -2.19 7.05 21.36
C THR A 89 -1.89 6.30 20.06
N ALA A 90 -1.02 6.83 19.20
CA ALA A 90 -0.58 6.12 17.99
C ALA A 90 0.16 4.81 18.32
N ILE A 91 1.11 4.85 19.26
CA ILE A 91 1.82 3.66 19.75
C ILE A 91 0.84 2.69 20.43
N GLY A 92 -0.08 3.22 21.23
CA GLY A 92 -1.12 2.43 21.88
C GLY A 92 -1.97 1.64 20.88
N SER A 93 -2.47 2.30 19.83
CA SER A 93 -3.26 1.64 18.80
C SER A 93 -2.46 0.63 17.99
N PHE A 94 -1.16 0.89 17.75
CA PHE A 94 -0.28 -0.10 17.12
C PHE A 94 -0.14 -1.36 17.97
N VAL A 95 0.10 -1.22 19.28
CA VAL A 95 0.18 -2.34 20.23
C VAL A 95 -1.15 -3.10 20.34
N VAL A 96 -2.28 -2.39 20.42
CA VAL A 96 -3.62 -3.00 20.45
C VAL A 96 -3.87 -3.81 19.17
N THR A 97 -3.52 -3.25 18.01
CA THR A 97 -3.71 -3.94 16.72
C THR A 97 -2.83 -5.19 16.62
N LEU A 98 -1.57 -5.14 17.08
CA LEU A 98 -0.71 -6.32 17.16
C LEU A 98 -1.27 -7.38 18.13
N GLY A 99 -1.78 -6.93 19.28
CA GLY A 99 -2.44 -7.79 20.26
C GLY A 99 -3.67 -8.51 19.69
N LEU A 100 -4.40 -7.89 18.76
CA LEU A 100 -5.57 -8.49 18.09
C LEU A 100 -5.20 -9.76 17.30
N PHE A 101 -3.99 -9.82 16.74
CA PHE A 101 -3.52 -10.99 16.00
C PHE A 101 -3.02 -12.13 16.90
N SER A 102 -2.74 -11.86 18.18
CA SER A 102 -2.09 -12.82 19.09
C SER A 102 -2.88 -14.13 19.24
N VAL A 103 -4.15 -14.04 19.62
CA VAL A 103 -5.01 -15.20 19.88
C VAL A 103 -5.28 -16.03 18.62
N PRO A 104 -5.79 -15.46 17.50
CA PRO A 104 -6.08 -16.25 16.31
C PRO A 104 -4.82 -16.92 15.74
N ILE A 105 -3.68 -16.22 15.70
CA ILE A 105 -2.43 -16.81 15.18
C ILE A 105 -1.89 -17.91 16.11
N THR A 106 -1.98 -17.72 17.43
CA THR A 106 -1.61 -18.78 18.39
C THR A 106 -2.48 -20.03 18.20
N LEU A 107 -3.80 -19.87 18.02
CA LEU A 107 -4.71 -21.00 17.74
C LEU A 107 -4.38 -21.68 16.41
N LEU A 108 -4.05 -20.93 15.35
CA LEU A 108 -3.59 -21.50 14.09
C LEU A 108 -2.26 -22.23 14.25
N GLY A 109 -1.35 -21.73 15.09
CA GLY A 109 -0.09 -22.41 15.44
C GLY A 109 -0.32 -23.76 16.11
N CYS A 110 -1.41 -23.94 16.86
CA CYS A 110 -1.75 -25.23 17.47
C CYS A 110 -2.08 -26.33 16.45
N VAL A 111 -2.40 -26.00 15.19
CA VAL A 111 -2.91 -26.96 14.20
C VAL A 111 -1.89 -28.01 13.82
N SER A 112 -0.65 -27.62 13.51
CA SER A 112 0.40 -28.56 13.09
C SER A 112 0.75 -29.62 14.14
N PRO A 113 1.06 -29.28 15.41
CA PRO A 113 1.35 -30.30 16.42
C PRO A 113 0.13 -31.19 16.73
N PHE A 114 -1.10 -30.65 16.70
CA PHE A 114 -2.30 -31.46 16.83
C PHE A 114 -2.48 -32.44 15.68
N ALA A 115 -2.29 -31.99 14.45
CA ALA A 115 -2.43 -32.83 13.26
C ALA A 115 -1.42 -33.98 13.30
N ILE A 116 -0.17 -33.69 13.68
CA ILE A 116 0.87 -34.72 13.84
C ILE A 116 0.46 -35.72 14.92
N ARG A 117 0.05 -35.25 16.10
CA ARG A 117 -0.35 -36.13 17.21
C ARG A 117 -1.53 -37.03 16.86
N LEU A 118 -2.50 -36.53 16.09
CA LEU A 118 -3.68 -37.30 15.65
C LEU A 118 -3.37 -38.28 14.51
N ALA A 119 -2.39 -37.97 13.66
CA ALA A 119 -2.04 -38.80 12.51
C ALA A 119 -1.02 -39.89 12.83
N VAL A 120 -0.15 -39.67 13.83
CA VAL A 120 0.83 -40.68 14.28
C VAL A 120 0.13 -41.70 15.16
N THR A 121 -0.17 -42.87 14.57
CA THR A 121 -0.73 -44.03 15.25
C THR A 121 0.33 -45.06 15.64
N ASP A 122 1.39 -45.20 14.82
CA ASP A 122 2.58 -46.01 15.09
C ASP A 122 3.83 -45.09 15.20
N PRO A 123 4.64 -45.20 16.27
CA PRO A 123 5.91 -44.46 16.40
C PRO A 123 6.88 -44.66 15.22
N ASN A 124 6.85 -45.82 14.55
CA ASN A 124 7.72 -46.10 13.40
C ASN A 124 7.39 -45.23 12.18
N ASP A 125 6.14 -44.78 12.07
CA ASP A 125 5.66 -43.91 10.99
C ASP A 125 5.77 -42.41 11.31
N ALA A 126 6.23 -42.06 12.50
CA ALA A 126 6.25 -40.68 12.98
C ALA A 126 7.02 -39.74 12.04
N GLY A 127 8.16 -40.19 11.50
CA GLY A 127 8.95 -39.41 10.53
C GLY A 127 8.20 -39.14 9.22
N ARG A 128 7.59 -40.18 8.64
CA ARG A 128 6.85 -40.09 7.37
C ARG A 128 5.60 -39.22 7.49
N VAL A 129 4.82 -39.40 8.56
CA VAL A 129 3.60 -38.64 8.83
C VAL A 129 3.93 -37.17 9.11
N SER A 130 4.91 -36.90 9.97
CA SER A 130 5.38 -35.55 10.25
C SER A 130 5.87 -34.84 8.97
N GLY A 131 6.70 -35.51 8.17
CA GLY A 131 7.19 -34.98 6.90
C GLY A 131 6.06 -34.63 5.92
N THR A 132 5.05 -35.49 5.80
CA THR A 132 3.88 -35.25 4.93
C THR A 132 3.06 -34.04 5.40
N ILE A 133 2.82 -33.92 6.71
CA ILE A 133 2.09 -32.78 7.28
C ILE A 133 2.86 -31.48 7.07
N TYR A 134 4.18 -31.49 7.26
CA TYR A 134 5.03 -30.34 6.98
C TYR A 134 5.00 -29.95 5.51
N ALA A 135 5.11 -30.91 4.57
CA ALA A 135 5.04 -30.63 3.14
C ALA A 135 3.70 -29.98 2.72
N ILE A 136 2.58 -30.51 3.21
CA ILE A 136 1.24 -29.94 2.98
C ILE A 136 1.15 -28.53 3.60
N SER A 137 1.68 -28.34 4.81
CA SER A 137 1.68 -27.04 5.49
C SER A 137 2.50 -26.00 4.73
N THR A 138 3.67 -26.36 4.20
CA THR A 138 4.51 -25.48 3.39
C THR A 138 3.82 -25.12 2.08
N LEU A 139 3.24 -26.09 1.37
CA LEU A 139 2.52 -25.82 0.12
C LEU A 139 1.27 -24.94 0.36
N GLY A 140 0.49 -25.27 1.39
CA GLY A 140 -0.67 -24.48 1.78
C GLY A 140 -0.30 -23.07 2.22
N SER A 141 0.86 -22.91 2.85
CA SER A 141 1.41 -21.60 3.22
C SER A 141 1.81 -20.78 2.01
N LEU A 142 2.44 -21.40 1.00
CA LEU A 142 2.78 -20.76 -0.26
C LEU A 142 1.53 -20.25 -0.98
N VAL A 143 0.50 -21.11 -1.12
CA VAL A 143 -0.80 -20.71 -1.70
C VAL A 143 -1.45 -19.61 -0.84
N GLY A 144 -1.45 -19.78 0.47
CA GLY A 144 -2.02 -18.84 1.43
C GLY A 144 -1.29 -17.50 1.52
N THR A 145 -0.08 -17.37 0.97
CA THR A 145 0.64 -16.10 0.84
C THR A 145 0.36 -15.47 -0.53
N PHE A 146 0.48 -16.22 -1.62
CA PHE A 146 0.32 -15.65 -2.97
C PHE A 146 -1.13 -15.32 -3.34
N LEU A 147 -2.08 -16.20 -2.99
CA LEU A 147 -3.48 -16.02 -3.39
C LEU A 147 -4.09 -14.72 -2.80
N PRO A 148 -3.92 -14.40 -1.50
CA PRO A 148 -4.38 -13.12 -0.97
C PRO A 148 -3.65 -11.94 -1.60
N THR A 149 -2.32 -12.00 -1.69
CA THR A 149 -1.48 -10.86 -2.10
C THR A 149 -1.61 -10.49 -3.57
N LEU A 150 -1.70 -11.48 -4.46
CA LEU A 150 -1.70 -11.23 -5.91
C LEU A 150 -3.09 -11.14 -6.52
N VAL A 151 -4.11 -11.72 -5.85
CA VAL A 151 -5.46 -11.83 -6.43
C VAL A 151 -6.50 -11.19 -5.53
N LEU A 152 -6.70 -11.71 -4.32
CA LEU A 152 -7.87 -11.33 -3.52
C LEU A 152 -7.83 -9.87 -3.04
N LEU A 153 -6.66 -9.39 -2.61
CA LEU A 153 -6.53 -8.02 -2.11
C LEU A 153 -6.86 -6.97 -3.18
N GLY A 154 -6.41 -7.17 -4.43
CA GLY A 154 -6.76 -6.27 -5.53
C GLY A 154 -8.20 -6.44 -6.03
N ALA A 155 -8.77 -7.64 -5.96
CA ALA A 155 -10.08 -7.92 -6.53
C ALA A 155 -11.26 -7.58 -5.59
N ILE A 156 -11.13 -7.85 -4.29
CA ILE A 156 -12.22 -7.72 -3.32
C ILE A 156 -11.83 -6.91 -2.07
N GLY A 157 -10.61 -6.40 -2.01
CA GLY A 157 -10.11 -5.60 -0.88
C GLY A 157 -9.73 -6.43 0.35
N THR A 158 -9.20 -5.75 1.37
CA THR A 158 -8.61 -6.37 2.56
C THR A 158 -9.66 -7.02 3.45
N THR A 159 -10.78 -6.33 3.71
CA THR A 159 -11.83 -6.84 4.61
C THR A 159 -12.49 -8.10 4.05
N ALA A 160 -12.90 -8.09 2.77
CA ALA A 160 -13.53 -9.24 2.15
C ALA A 160 -12.57 -10.44 2.06
N THR A 161 -11.29 -10.19 1.79
CA THR A 161 -10.24 -11.22 1.77
C THR A 161 -10.12 -11.96 3.11
N PHE A 162 -10.19 -11.25 4.25
CA PHE A 162 -10.25 -11.88 5.57
C PHE A 162 -11.55 -12.68 5.75
N LEU A 163 -12.70 -12.11 5.41
CA LEU A 163 -14.00 -12.75 5.62
C LEU A 163 -14.19 -14.01 4.78
N VAL A 164 -13.77 -14.00 3.51
CA VAL A 164 -13.85 -15.15 2.61
C VAL A 164 -12.97 -16.29 3.11
N LEU A 165 -11.71 -16.00 3.45
CA LEU A 165 -10.79 -17.06 3.86
C LEU A 165 -11.09 -17.57 5.27
N ALA A 166 -11.43 -16.69 6.21
CA ALA A 166 -11.95 -17.11 7.53
C ALA A 166 -13.25 -17.91 7.41
N GLY A 167 -14.20 -17.45 6.58
CA GLY A 167 -15.46 -18.14 6.33
C GLY A 167 -15.27 -19.53 5.70
N SER A 168 -14.33 -19.66 4.76
CA SER A 168 -13.99 -20.95 4.16
C SER A 168 -13.40 -21.92 5.18
N LEU A 169 -12.49 -21.45 6.05
CA LEU A 169 -11.90 -22.25 7.11
C LEU A 169 -12.95 -22.67 8.14
N TRP A 170 -13.83 -21.74 8.50
CA TRP A 170 -14.96 -21.98 9.41
C TRP A 170 -15.89 -23.05 8.85
N LEU A 171 -16.27 -22.95 7.57
CA LEU A 171 -17.16 -23.89 6.91
C LEU A 171 -16.55 -25.30 6.88
N ILE A 172 -15.28 -25.41 6.50
CA ILE A 172 -14.55 -26.68 6.49
C ILE A 172 -14.49 -27.26 7.91
N ALA A 173 -14.12 -26.46 8.91
CA ALA A 173 -14.02 -26.90 10.30
C ALA A 173 -15.38 -27.35 10.86
N LEU A 174 -16.47 -26.65 10.52
CA LEU A 174 -17.82 -27.02 10.93
C LEU A 174 -18.26 -28.34 10.29
N ILE A 175 -18.05 -28.52 8.98
CA ILE A 175 -18.37 -29.76 8.26
C ILE A 175 -17.62 -30.94 8.89
N LEU A 176 -16.31 -30.79 9.12
CA LEU A 176 -15.48 -31.83 9.74
C LEU A 176 -15.93 -32.14 11.17
N LEU A 177 -16.30 -31.12 11.95
CA LEU A 177 -16.82 -31.32 13.31
C LEU A 177 -18.18 -32.02 13.31
N VAL A 178 -19.08 -31.71 12.36
CA VAL A 178 -20.36 -32.41 12.19
C VAL A 178 -20.13 -33.88 11.84
N ARG A 179 -19.14 -34.20 11.00
CA ARG A 179 -18.80 -35.60 10.66
C ARG A 179 -18.33 -36.40 11.88
N VAL A 180 -17.62 -35.78 12.81
CA VAL A 180 -17.09 -36.46 14.00
C VAL A 180 -18.05 -36.44 15.20
N SER A 181 -18.75 -35.33 15.42
CA SER A 181 -19.59 -35.09 16.62
C SER A 181 -21.10 -35.10 16.34
N GLY A 182 -21.52 -35.35 15.10
CA GLY A 182 -22.91 -35.36 14.67
C GLY A 182 -23.59 -33.99 14.76
N ARG A 183 -24.93 -34.00 14.85
CA ARG A 183 -25.77 -32.78 14.91
C ARG A 183 -25.44 -31.84 16.08
N ARG A 184 -24.80 -32.33 17.15
CA ARG A 184 -24.37 -31.49 18.29
C ARG A 184 -23.39 -30.38 17.87
N ALA A 185 -22.67 -30.58 16.76
CA ALA A 185 -21.75 -29.59 16.21
C ALA A 185 -22.46 -28.35 15.63
N LEU A 186 -23.73 -28.46 15.24
CA LEU A 186 -24.51 -27.33 14.71
C LEU A 186 -24.69 -26.20 15.72
N ARG A 187 -24.45 -26.44 17.02
CA ARG A 187 -24.42 -25.38 18.04
C ARG A 187 -23.33 -24.33 17.81
N TRP A 188 -22.38 -24.56 16.89
CA TRP A 188 -21.35 -23.59 16.52
C TRP A 188 -21.72 -22.77 15.26
N ALA A 189 -22.90 -23.05 14.67
CA ALA A 189 -23.41 -22.34 13.49
C ALA A 189 -23.76 -20.87 13.75
N TRP A 190 -23.82 -20.43 15.01
CA TRP A 190 -24.11 -19.03 15.37
C TRP A 190 -22.93 -18.09 15.11
N MET A 191 -21.69 -18.59 15.02
CA MET A 191 -20.47 -17.76 14.94
C MET A 191 -20.47 -16.73 13.79
N PRO A 192 -21.03 -16.99 12.60
CA PRO A 192 -21.15 -15.96 11.55
C PRO A 192 -22.12 -14.83 11.89
N LEU A 193 -23.10 -15.04 12.78
CA LEU A 193 -24.12 -14.03 13.12
C LEU A 193 -23.52 -12.75 13.73
N PRO A 194 -22.67 -12.78 14.78
CA PRO A 194 -22.04 -11.57 15.30
C PRO A 194 -21.08 -10.93 14.30
N VAL A 195 -20.44 -11.71 13.42
CA VAL A 195 -19.60 -11.16 12.34
C VAL A 195 -20.47 -10.36 11.36
N ALA A 196 -21.61 -10.92 10.95
CA ALA A 196 -22.57 -10.24 10.08
C ALA A 196 -23.19 -9.01 10.75
N ALA A 197 -23.56 -9.11 12.04
CA ALA A 197 -24.07 -7.97 12.80
C ALA A 197 -23.04 -6.85 12.92
N LEU A 198 -21.77 -7.18 13.21
CA LEU A 198 -20.70 -6.21 13.29
C LEU A 198 -20.38 -5.60 11.91
N LEU A 199 -20.47 -6.38 10.83
CA LEU A 199 -20.33 -5.87 9.47
C LEU A 199 -21.41 -4.83 9.12
N LEU A 200 -22.63 -4.99 9.63
CA LEU A 200 -23.71 -4.01 9.47
C LEU A 200 -23.49 -2.74 10.33
N LEU A 201 -22.78 -2.85 11.45
CA LEU A 201 -22.46 -1.72 12.34
C LEU A 201 -21.24 -0.93 11.87
N VAL A 202 -20.25 -1.61 11.29
CA VAL A 202 -19.02 -1.01 10.79
C VAL A 202 -19.26 -0.49 9.38
N THR A 203 -19.91 0.67 9.30
CA THR A 203 -20.13 1.40 8.05
C THR A 203 -19.23 2.64 7.97
N GLY A 204 -18.89 3.06 6.75
CA GLY A 204 -18.09 4.26 6.50
C GLY A 204 -16.62 3.99 6.13
N PRO A 205 -15.89 5.07 5.83
CA PRO A 205 -14.55 4.99 5.26
C PRO A 205 -13.54 4.43 6.26
N LEU A 206 -12.56 3.68 5.77
CA LEU A 206 -11.49 3.13 6.62
C LEU A 206 -10.69 4.26 7.29
N ARG A 207 -10.49 5.38 6.60
CA ARG A 207 -9.93 6.62 7.15
C ARG A 207 -10.89 7.79 6.93
N ALA A 208 -11.29 8.46 8.00
CA ALA A 208 -12.10 9.66 7.89
C ALA A 208 -11.34 10.78 7.16
N ALA A 209 -12.06 11.62 6.41
CA ALA A 209 -11.49 12.85 5.90
C ALA A 209 -11.00 13.74 7.07
N PRO A 210 -9.89 14.48 6.89
CA PRO A 210 -9.48 15.50 7.83
C PRO A 210 -10.59 16.54 8.07
N GLU A 211 -10.55 17.22 9.20
CA GLU A 211 -11.55 18.26 9.52
C GLU A 211 -11.59 19.33 8.43
N GLY A 212 -12.80 19.64 7.94
CA GLY A 212 -13.02 20.58 6.84
C GLY A 212 -12.83 20.00 5.44
N PHE A 213 -12.33 18.77 5.29
CA PHE A 213 -12.22 18.11 3.99
C PHE A 213 -13.43 17.22 3.71
N THR A 214 -13.82 17.13 2.44
CA THR A 214 -14.85 16.22 1.94
C THR A 214 -14.17 15.02 1.29
N LEU A 215 -14.53 13.80 1.68
CA LEU A 215 -14.10 12.58 1.01
C LEU A 215 -14.94 12.37 -0.25
N LEU A 216 -14.34 12.54 -1.43
CA LEU A 216 -15.02 12.37 -2.72
C LEU A 216 -15.02 10.91 -3.19
N ASP A 217 -13.93 10.19 -2.90
CA ASP A 217 -13.76 8.79 -3.30
C ASP A 217 -12.82 8.05 -2.36
N GLU A 218 -13.07 6.76 -2.17
CA GLU A 218 -12.24 5.85 -1.40
C GLU A 218 -12.28 4.45 -2.03
N ARG A 219 -11.10 3.88 -2.29
CA ARG A 219 -10.97 2.52 -2.81
C ARG A 219 -9.65 1.86 -2.42
N GLU A 220 -9.61 0.53 -2.49
CA GLU A 220 -8.38 -0.26 -2.37
C GLU A 220 -7.99 -0.78 -3.75
N SER A 221 -6.72 -0.64 -4.12
CA SER A 221 -6.12 -1.28 -5.30
C SER A 221 -5.13 -2.37 -4.88
N ALA A 222 -4.57 -3.08 -5.86
CA ALA A 222 -3.48 -4.02 -5.62
C ALA A 222 -2.22 -3.34 -5.05
N TYR A 223 -2.06 -2.02 -5.21
CA TYR A 223 -0.87 -1.29 -4.80
C TYR A 223 -1.13 -0.40 -3.59
N ASN A 224 -2.22 0.35 -3.59
CA ASN A 224 -2.47 1.43 -2.64
C ASN A 224 -3.90 1.41 -2.09
N TYR A 225 -4.04 1.93 -0.88
CA TYR A 225 -5.32 2.45 -0.43
C TYR A 225 -5.43 3.91 -0.88
N ILE A 226 -6.48 4.25 -1.64
CA ILE A 226 -6.62 5.50 -2.39
C ILE A 226 -7.76 6.32 -1.81
N GLN A 227 -7.50 7.61 -1.55
CA GLN A 227 -8.53 8.58 -1.18
C GLN A 227 -8.41 9.87 -1.98
N VAL A 228 -9.55 10.39 -2.40
CA VAL A 228 -9.68 11.72 -3.01
C VAL A 228 -10.36 12.65 -2.02
N LEU A 229 -9.65 13.68 -1.61
CA LEU A 229 -10.10 14.64 -0.60
C LEU A 229 -10.25 16.02 -1.24
N GLU A 230 -11.35 16.71 -0.97
CA GLU A 230 -11.57 18.10 -1.42
C GLU A 230 -11.62 19.04 -0.22
N ASN A 231 -10.84 20.12 -0.25
CA ASN A 231 -10.88 21.13 0.80
C ASN A 231 -11.95 22.21 0.51
N PRO A 232 -12.29 23.08 1.48
CA PRO A 232 -13.30 24.13 1.28
C PRO A 232 -12.94 25.16 0.20
N ALA A 233 -11.67 25.26 -0.16
CA ALA A 233 -11.17 26.13 -1.21
C ALA A 233 -11.26 25.48 -2.61
N GLY A 234 -11.81 24.27 -2.74
CA GLY A 234 -11.99 23.55 -4.01
C GLY A 234 -10.76 22.81 -4.52
N PHE A 235 -9.69 22.70 -3.70
CA PHE A 235 -8.54 21.89 -4.07
C PHE A 235 -8.79 20.42 -3.76
N ARG A 236 -8.57 19.58 -4.76
CA ARG A 236 -8.59 18.12 -4.63
C ARG A 236 -7.19 17.61 -4.38
N SER A 237 -7.05 16.67 -3.46
CA SER A 237 -5.78 16.05 -3.06
C SER A 237 -5.91 14.53 -3.14
N LEU A 238 -4.92 13.88 -3.73
CA LEU A 238 -4.78 12.44 -3.76
C LEU A 238 -3.97 11.99 -2.54
N ALA A 239 -4.60 11.28 -1.61
CA ALA A 239 -3.95 10.71 -0.44
C ALA A 239 -3.87 9.19 -0.59
N LEU A 240 -2.66 8.64 -0.48
CA LEU A 240 -2.42 7.19 -0.59
C LEU A 240 -1.98 6.60 0.75
N ASN A 241 -2.33 5.32 0.97
CA ASN A 241 -1.94 4.50 2.13
C ASN A 241 -2.18 5.23 3.44
N GLU A 242 -1.13 5.66 4.15
CA GLU A 242 -1.19 6.35 5.46
C GLU A 242 -1.74 7.77 5.37
N GLY A 243 -1.77 8.37 4.17
CA GLY A 243 -2.40 9.67 3.90
C GLY A 243 -1.65 10.87 4.45
N GLN A 244 -0.42 10.68 4.93
CA GLN A 244 0.44 11.77 5.34
C GLN A 244 0.98 12.58 4.16
N GLY A 245 1.04 11.98 2.98
CA GLY A 245 1.50 12.64 1.76
C GLY A 245 0.38 12.89 0.76
N VAL A 246 0.37 14.11 0.21
CA VAL A 246 -0.38 14.44 -0.99
C VAL A 246 0.44 13.98 -2.20
N HIS A 247 -0.12 13.11 -3.02
CA HIS A 247 0.54 12.52 -4.20
C HIS A 247 0.14 13.24 -5.49
N SER A 248 -0.97 13.97 -5.46
CA SER A 248 -1.40 14.86 -6.53
C SER A 248 -2.35 15.89 -5.96
N ILE A 249 -2.34 17.07 -6.54
CA ILE A 249 -3.23 18.18 -6.22
C ILE A 249 -3.83 18.74 -7.50
N TYR A 250 -5.09 19.16 -7.42
CA TYR A 250 -5.85 19.71 -8.52
C TYR A 250 -6.74 20.85 -8.05
N HIS A 251 -6.90 21.85 -8.91
CA HIS A 251 -7.95 22.86 -8.82
C HIS A 251 -8.36 23.24 -10.25
N PRO A 252 -9.66 23.50 -10.51
CA PRO A 252 -10.14 23.78 -11.86
C PRO A 252 -9.46 24.99 -12.51
N THR A 253 -9.22 26.05 -11.75
CA THR A 253 -8.70 27.34 -12.26
C THR A 253 -7.35 27.76 -11.67
N ILE A 254 -6.85 27.08 -10.63
CA ILE A 254 -5.61 27.46 -9.94
C ILE A 254 -4.58 26.38 -10.26
N LEU A 255 -3.50 26.79 -10.90
CA LEU A 255 -2.45 25.89 -11.41
C LEU A 255 -1.13 26.05 -10.67
N ARG A 256 -1.10 26.93 -9.66
CA ARG A 256 0.02 27.09 -8.74
C ARG A 256 -0.33 26.40 -7.43
N TYR A 257 0.40 25.34 -7.11
CA TYR A 257 0.09 24.50 -5.98
C TYR A 257 1.00 24.73 -4.77
N ASN A 258 2.08 25.52 -4.94
CA ASN A 258 3.09 25.78 -3.91
C ASN A 258 3.65 24.48 -3.31
N GLY A 259 3.74 23.44 -4.15
CA GLY A 259 4.21 22.11 -3.79
C GLY A 259 5.48 21.74 -4.55
N THR A 260 5.93 20.50 -4.38
CA THR A 260 7.13 19.98 -5.07
C THR A 260 6.96 19.95 -6.59
N TRP A 261 5.72 19.80 -7.08
CA TRP A 261 5.39 19.78 -8.50
C TRP A 261 5.81 21.06 -9.25
N ASP A 262 5.69 22.22 -8.60
CA ASP A 262 6.05 23.52 -9.17
C ASP A 262 7.54 23.57 -9.55
N TYR A 263 8.42 22.84 -8.85
CA TYR A 263 9.85 22.81 -9.18
C TYR A 263 10.14 22.14 -10.51
N PHE A 264 9.32 21.18 -10.94
CA PHE A 264 9.52 20.51 -12.23
C PHE A 264 9.35 21.49 -13.40
N LEU A 265 8.58 22.57 -13.25
CA LEU A 265 8.48 23.61 -14.29
C LEU A 265 9.80 24.34 -14.55
N THR A 266 10.73 24.32 -13.58
CA THR A 266 12.04 24.96 -13.74
C THR A 266 13.04 24.08 -14.49
N ALA A 267 12.75 22.78 -14.65
CA ALA A 267 13.68 21.79 -15.19
C ALA A 267 14.28 22.17 -16.55
N PRO A 268 13.51 22.62 -17.56
CA PRO A 268 14.07 22.98 -18.86
C PRO A 268 15.13 24.08 -18.80
N PHE A 269 15.03 24.99 -17.84
CA PHE A 269 15.89 26.18 -17.75
C PHE A 269 17.24 25.92 -17.09
N PHE A 270 17.51 24.70 -16.62
CA PHE A 270 18.88 24.29 -16.28
C PHE A 270 19.77 24.13 -17.52
N VAL A 271 19.18 24.03 -18.72
CA VAL A 271 19.91 24.10 -19.98
C VAL A 271 19.96 25.58 -20.43
N PRO A 272 21.16 26.18 -20.61
CA PRO A 272 21.30 27.57 -21.04
C PRO A 272 20.56 27.86 -22.35
N ASP A 273 20.05 29.09 -22.47
CA ASP A 273 19.34 29.61 -23.65
C ASP A 273 18.05 28.86 -24.04
N THR A 274 17.53 28.00 -23.16
CA THR A 274 16.25 27.31 -23.36
C THR A 274 15.09 28.29 -23.24
N ARG A 275 14.27 28.40 -24.28
CA ARG A 275 13.00 29.15 -24.25
C ARG A 275 11.84 28.20 -24.00
N PRO A 276 10.72 28.67 -23.43
CA PRO A 276 9.54 27.82 -23.23
C PRO A 276 9.08 27.08 -24.50
N SER A 277 9.15 27.74 -25.66
CA SER A 277 8.77 27.14 -26.95
C SER A 277 9.72 26.05 -27.46
N ASP A 278 10.90 25.88 -26.84
CA ASP A 278 11.83 24.81 -27.20
C ASP A 278 11.47 23.47 -26.51
N VAL A 279 10.60 23.49 -25.48
CA VAL A 279 10.11 22.31 -24.75
C VAL A 279 8.94 21.69 -25.51
N ARG A 280 9.07 20.44 -25.97
CA ARG A 280 8.07 19.77 -26.81
C ARG A 280 7.69 18.39 -26.32
N SER A 281 8.35 17.89 -25.28
CA SER A 281 8.13 16.54 -24.79
C SER A 281 8.51 16.35 -23.31
N LEU A 282 7.70 15.58 -22.60
CA LEU A 282 7.86 15.25 -21.18
C LEU A 282 7.61 13.75 -20.94
N VAL A 283 8.46 13.13 -20.12
CA VAL A 283 8.15 11.84 -19.47
C VAL A 283 8.01 12.05 -17.98
N VAL A 284 6.98 11.48 -17.36
CA VAL A 284 6.81 11.45 -15.90
C VAL A 284 6.83 10.02 -15.41
N ILE A 285 7.75 9.70 -14.50
CA ILE A 285 7.84 8.40 -13.83
C ILE A 285 7.29 8.56 -12.42
N GLY A 286 6.16 7.91 -12.12
CA GLY A 286 5.33 8.25 -10.97
C GLY A 286 4.35 9.36 -11.35
N LEU A 287 3.47 9.07 -12.32
CA LEU A 287 2.50 10.04 -12.85
C LEU A 287 1.47 10.46 -11.78
N ALA A 288 1.13 9.56 -10.86
CA ALA A 288 0.03 9.73 -9.94
C ALA A 288 -1.25 10.19 -10.67
N ALA A 289 -1.95 11.22 -10.17
CA ALA A 289 -3.12 11.81 -10.80
C ALA A 289 -2.81 13.08 -11.63
N GLY A 290 -1.60 13.20 -12.19
CA GLY A 290 -1.36 14.09 -13.33
C GLY A 290 -1.12 15.57 -13.02
N THR A 291 -0.75 15.92 -11.78
CA THR A 291 -0.43 17.32 -11.41
C THR A 291 0.69 17.91 -12.27
N ILE A 292 1.79 17.17 -12.49
CA ILE A 292 2.92 17.65 -13.31
C ILE A 292 2.50 17.89 -14.77
N PRO A 293 1.90 16.93 -15.50
CA PRO A 293 1.40 17.15 -16.86
C PRO A 293 0.49 18.37 -16.98
N ARG A 294 -0.44 18.56 -16.03
CA ARG A 294 -1.38 19.69 -16.05
C ARG A 294 -0.65 21.04 -15.98
N GLN A 295 0.35 21.15 -15.11
CA GLN A 295 1.18 22.36 -15.04
C GLN A 295 2.04 22.55 -16.28
N TYR A 296 2.59 21.46 -16.82
CA TYR A 296 3.39 21.49 -18.05
C TYR A 296 2.56 21.95 -19.26
N GLN A 297 1.34 21.43 -19.43
CA GLN A 297 0.45 21.86 -20.50
C GLN A 297 0.13 23.35 -20.40
N HIS A 298 -0.06 23.87 -19.18
CA HIS A 298 -0.33 25.29 -18.97
C HIS A 298 0.84 26.20 -19.36
N VAL A 299 2.07 25.80 -19.07
CA VAL A 299 3.27 26.64 -19.28
C VAL A 299 3.87 26.48 -20.68
N PHE A 300 3.92 25.24 -21.18
CA PHE A 300 4.61 24.90 -22.43
C PHE A 300 3.64 24.61 -23.59
N GLY A 301 2.34 24.61 -23.34
CA GLY A 301 1.31 24.30 -24.32
C GLY A 301 1.08 22.80 -24.49
N ASP A 302 0.33 22.44 -25.53
CA ASP A 302 0.01 21.06 -25.84
C ASP A 302 1.24 20.33 -26.44
N ILE A 303 1.99 19.67 -25.56
CA ILE A 303 3.24 18.95 -25.87
C ILE A 303 3.07 17.45 -25.67
N ARG A 304 3.91 16.63 -26.32
CA ARG A 304 3.86 15.17 -26.15
C ARG A 304 4.23 14.78 -24.71
N MET A 305 3.31 14.19 -23.96
CA MET A 305 3.53 13.76 -22.58
C MET A 305 3.31 12.25 -22.44
N VAL A 306 4.23 11.56 -21.77
CA VAL A 306 4.06 10.15 -21.39
C VAL A 306 4.21 10.03 -19.88
N GLY A 307 3.22 9.46 -19.21
CA GLY A 307 3.23 9.27 -17.78
C GLY A 307 3.14 7.79 -17.41
N PHE A 308 4.07 7.31 -16.57
CA PHE A 308 4.03 5.96 -16.02
C PHE A 308 3.53 5.98 -14.58
N GLU A 309 2.42 5.28 -14.31
CA GLU A 309 1.93 4.99 -12.97
C GLU A 309 1.75 3.47 -12.83
N ILE A 310 2.26 2.89 -11.75
CA ILE A 310 2.21 1.43 -11.58
C ILE A 310 0.80 0.96 -11.20
N ASP A 311 0.02 1.84 -10.57
CA ASP A 311 -1.32 1.56 -10.09
C ASP A 311 -2.40 2.06 -11.08
N PRO A 312 -3.05 1.17 -11.85
CA PRO A 312 -4.06 1.57 -12.84
C PRO A 312 -5.25 2.30 -12.21
N GLU A 313 -5.58 2.00 -10.94
CA GLU A 313 -6.68 2.68 -10.24
C GLU A 313 -6.37 4.16 -9.98
N ILE A 314 -5.10 4.54 -9.84
CA ILE A 314 -4.71 5.94 -9.67
C ILE A 314 -4.89 6.72 -10.98
N ILE A 315 -4.58 6.10 -12.13
CA ILE A 315 -4.85 6.70 -13.45
C ILE A 315 -6.35 6.95 -13.61
N ALA A 316 -7.19 5.94 -13.32
CA ALA A 316 -8.65 6.08 -13.38
C ALA A 316 -9.18 7.17 -12.45
N VAL A 317 -8.64 7.28 -11.22
CA VAL A 317 -8.95 8.37 -10.30
C VAL A 317 -8.52 9.73 -10.87
N GLY A 318 -7.37 9.79 -11.54
CA GLY A 318 -6.88 10.98 -12.21
C GLY A 318 -7.80 11.48 -13.32
N GLU A 319 -8.32 10.56 -14.14
CA GLU A 319 -9.27 10.87 -15.21
C GLU A 319 -10.58 11.46 -14.66
N VAL A 320 -11.11 10.89 -13.59
CA VAL A 320 -12.40 11.30 -13.02
C VAL A 320 -12.29 12.58 -12.17
N TYR A 321 -11.24 12.72 -11.36
CA TYR A 321 -11.19 13.76 -10.32
C TYR A 321 -10.12 14.83 -10.54
N PHE A 322 -9.08 14.59 -11.34
CA PHE A 322 -7.91 15.48 -11.47
C PHE A 322 -7.71 16.04 -12.89
N GLY A 323 -8.68 15.85 -13.77
CA GLY A 323 -8.66 16.40 -15.13
C GLY A 323 -7.57 15.79 -16.01
N MET A 324 -7.32 14.48 -15.85
CA MET A 324 -6.49 13.70 -16.78
C MET A 324 -7.28 13.11 -17.94
N SER A 325 -8.55 13.50 -18.11
CA SER A 325 -9.36 13.04 -19.24
C SER A 325 -8.72 13.46 -20.57
N ALA A 326 -8.99 12.70 -21.63
CA ALA A 326 -8.49 13.01 -22.97
C ALA A 326 -8.97 14.39 -23.49
N ASP A 327 -10.07 14.93 -22.95
CA ASP A 327 -10.57 16.26 -23.29
C ASP A 327 -9.74 17.38 -22.64
N GLU A 328 -9.20 17.14 -21.43
CA GLU A 328 -8.41 18.13 -20.68
C GLU A 328 -6.90 18.02 -20.94
N LEU A 329 -6.38 16.80 -21.08
CA LEU A 329 -4.96 16.49 -21.35
C LEU A 329 -4.80 15.57 -22.57
N PRO A 330 -5.17 16.02 -23.79
CA PRO A 330 -5.20 15.18 -25.00
C PRO A 330 -3.84 14.61 -25.39
N SER A 331 -2.74 15.32 -25.10
CA SER A 331 -1.39 14.87 -25.42
C SER A 331 -0.71 14.04 -24.32
N LEU A 332 -1.44 13.70 -23.24
CA LEU A 332 -0.95 12.80 -22.19
C LEU A 332 -1.29 11.35 -22.50
N GLU A 333 -0.27 10.53 -22.68
CA GLU A 333 -0.37 9.08 -22.68
C GLU A 333 -0.07 8.55 -21.26
N ALA A 334 -1.12 8.20 -20.50
CA ALA A 334 -0.99 7.58 -19.19
C ALA A 334 -0.90 6.05 -19.32
N ILE A 335 0.20 5.47 -18.85
CA ILE A 335 0.52 4.04 -19.00
C ILE A 335 0.60 3.39 -17.62
N ALA A 336 -0.22 2.35 -17.43
CA ALA A 336 -0.26 1.53 -16.22
C ALA A 336 0.92 0.54 -16.18
N GLU A 337 2.12 1.01 -15.86
CA GLU A 337 3.35 0.19 -15.83
C GLU A 337 4.37 0.74 -14.81
N ASP A 338 5.29 -0.13 -14.36
CA ASP A 338 6.52 0.33 -13.70
C ASP A 338 7.31 1.22 -14.68
N GLY A 339 7.63 2.45 -14.27
CA GLY A 339 8.29 3.39 -15.16
C GLY A 339 9.71 2.98 -15.59
N ARG A 340 10.35 1.99 -14.96
CA ARG A 340 11.67 1.51 -15.39
C ARG A 340 11.62 0.66 -16.67
N PRO A 341 10.84 -0.45 -16.74
CA PRO A 341 10.64 -1.15 -18.01
C PRO A 341 9.94 -0.24 -19.03
N GLY A 342 8.96 0.57 -18.62
CA GLY A 342 8.28 1.53 -19.49
C GLY A 342 9.25 2.50 -20.18
N LEU A 343 10.13 3.16 -19.41
CA LEU A 343 11.14 4.06 -19.97
C LEU A 343 12.12 3.36 -20.93
N ARG A 344 12.43 2.07 -20.70
CA ARG A 344 13.30 1.30 -21.60
C ARG A 344 12.61 0.90 -22.89
N ALA A 345 11.28 0.73 -22.86
CA ALA A 345 10.47 0.40 -24.03
C ALA A 345 10.23 1.64 -24.92
N LEU A 346 10.28 2.84 -24.36
CA LEU A 346 10.11 4.08 -25.12
C LEU A 346 11.22 4.30 -26.14
N SER A 347 10.81 4.54 -27.39
CA SER A 347 11.70 5.00 -28.45
C SER A 347 11.65 6.52 -28.61
N GLY A 348 12.81 7.15 -28.79
CA GLY A 348 12.94 8.58 -29.05
C GLY A 348 13.66 9.34 -27.93
N THR A 349 13.79 10.64 -28.12
CA THR A 349 14.36 11.56 -27.14
C THR A 349 13.27 12.44 -26.55
N PHE A 350 13.38 12.74 -25.26
CA PHE A 350 12.47 13.65 -24.56
C PHE A 350 13.25 14.84 -24.02
N ASP A 351 12.63 16.02 -24.02
CA ASP A 351 13.27 17.25 -23.55
C ASP A 351 13.40 17.25 -22.02
N VAL A 352 12.39 16.69 -21.34
CA VAL A 352 12.37 16.51 -19.87
C VAL A 352 11.96 15.10 -19.49
N ILE A 353 12.68 14.53 -18.52
CA ILE A 353 12.28 13.31 -17.80
C ILE A 353 12.15 13.69 -16.32
N ALA A 354 10.92 13.68 -15.82
CA ALA A 354 10.57 13.94 -14.44
C ALA A 354 10.43 12.63 -13.67
N LEU A 355 11.17 12.49 -12.56
CA LEU A 355 11.05 11.36 -11.65
C LEU A 355 10.30 11.81 -10.38
N ASP A 356 9.03 11.42 -10.29
CA ASP A 356 8.12 11.70 -9.17
C ASP A 356 7.57 10.41 -8.52
N ALA A 357 8.39 9.36 -8.53
CA ALA A 357 8.06 8.09 -7.89
C ALA A 357 8.54 8.07 -6.43
N TYR A 358 7.70 8.54 -5.51
CA TYR A 358 7.98 8.56 -4.07
C TYR A 358 6.90 7.82 -3.25
N ARG A 359 7.27 7.33 -2.06
CA ARG A 359 6.34 6.76 -1.07
C ARG A 359 6.64 7.39 0.28
N PRO A 360 5.98 8.49 0.67
CA PRO A 360 6.28 9.18 1.92
C PRO A 360 6.33 8.21 3.12
N PRO A 361 7.36 8.29 3.98
CA PRO A 361 8.45 9.27 4.02
C PRO A 361 9.71 8.88 3.21
N TYR A 362 9.64 7.87 2.34
CA TYR A 362 10.82 7.28 1.67
C TYR A 362 10.79 7.41 0.13
N ILE A 363 11.97 7.64 -0.46
CA ILE A 363 12.20 7.39 -1.87
C ILE A 363 12.63 5.91 -2.02
N PRO A 364 12.04 5.12 -2.95
CA PRO A 364 12.49 3.76 -3.17
C PRO A 364 14.00 3.73 -3.49
N TRP A 365 14.80 2.98 -2.73
CA TRP A 365 16.27 2.95 -2.86
C TRP A 365 16.77 2.60 -4.27
N ARG A 366 15.97 1.86 -5.06
CA ARG A 366 16.28 1.52 -6.46
C ARG A 366 16.11 2.67 -7.45
N ALA A 367 15.44 3.76 -7.06
CA ALA A 367 15.35 4.99 -7.85
C ALA A 367 16.65 5.83 -7.80
N HIS A 368 17.65 5.40 -7.02
CA HIS A 368 18.96 6.07 -6.91
C HIS A 368 20.09 5.40 -7.69
N ASP A 369 19.88 4.20 -8.24
CA ASP A 369 20.97 3.52 -8.96
C ASP A 369 21.20 4.20 -10.32
N GLY A 370 22.31 4.93 -10.46
CA GLY A 370 22.70 5.62 -11.70
C GLY A 370 22.91 4.69 -12.91
N ARG A 371 22.70 3.37 -12.74
CA ARG A 371 22.65 2.36 -13.80
C ARG A 371 21.28 2.22 -14.49
N VAL A 372 20.26 2.96 -14.03
CA VAL A 372 18.87 2.88 -14.55
C VAL A 372 18.68 3.59 -15.90
N LEU A 373 19.62 4.46 -16.30
CA LEU A 373 19.56 5.17 -17.58
C LEU A 373 20.00 4.27 -18.77
N PRO A 374 19.28 4.26 -19.90
CA PRO A 374 19.74 3.59 -21.12
C PRO A 374 21.10 4.15 -21.55
N ARG A 375 21.98 3.32 -22.12
CA ARG A 375 23.33 3.71 -22.58
C ARG A 375 23.33 4.93 -23.53
N GLY A 376 22.20 5.22 -24.19
CA GLY A 376 22.01 6.43 -25.01
C GLY A 376 22.04 7.75 -24.23
N ALA A 377 21.69 7.76 -22.93
CA ALA A 377 21.76 8.96 -22.09
C ALA A 377 23.20 9.26 -21.61
N ARG A 378 24.07 8.24 -21.53
CA ARG A 378 25.49 8.42 -21.16
C ARG A 378 26.38 8.87 -22.32
N GLN A 379 25.88 8.81 -23.55
CA GLN A 379 26.64 9.15 -24.75
C GLN A 379 26.34 10.57 -25.25
N ALA A 380 25.72 11.41 -24.41
CA ALA A 380 25.55 12.85 -24.62
C ALA A 380 26.70 13.68 -24.02
N ASP A 381 27.80 13.05 -23.58
CA ASP A 381 28.97 13.72 -23.00
C ASP A 381 29.99 14.20 -24.07
N ARG A 382 29.48 14.52 -25.27
CA ARG A 382 30.19 15.35 -26.26
C ARG A 382 29.39 16.64 -26.42
N PRO A 383 30.04 17.81 -26.53
CA PRO A 383 29.37 19.09 -26.38
C PRO A 383 28.51 19.37 -27.62
N ARG A 384 27.25 18.90 -27.61
CA ARG A 384 26.08 19.35 -28.40
C ARG A 384 24.87 18.43 -28.16
N ARG A 385 23.81 18.99 -27.54
CA ARG A 385 22.38 18.56 -27.45
C ARG A 385 21.99 17.62 -26.31
N ARG A 386 20.84 17.70 -25.62
CA ARG A 386 19.74 18.69 -25.38
C ARG A 386 18.82 17.96 -24.36
N GLY A 387 19.02 18.13 -23.06
CA GLY A 387 18.13 17.51 -22.06
C GLY A 387 18.47 17.92 -20.64
N ALA A 388 17.45 18.20 -19.84
CA ALA A 388 17.55 18.49 -18.42
C ALA A 388 16.93 17.35 -17.61
N GLU A 389 17.64 16.88 -16.58
CA GLU A 389 17.14 15.88 -15.63
C GLU A 389 16.90 16.58 -14.28
N CYS A 390 15.67 16.51 -13.76
CA CYS A 390 15.32 17.07 -12.45
C CYS A 390 14.70 16.00 -11.55
N ARG A 391 15.16 16.02 -10.30
CA ARG A 391 14.74 15.11 -9.23
C ARG A 391 14.28 15.94 -8.04
N ALA A 392 13.10 15.65 -7.50
CA ALA A 392 12.68 16.19 -6.21
C ALA A 392 13.34 15.38 -5.07
N ASP A 393 14.06 16.05 -4.16
CA ASP A 393 14.68 15.46 -2.96
C ASP A 393 14.31 16.33 -1.74
N VAL A 394 13.66 15.74 -0.74
CA VAL A 394 13.23 16.42 0.49
C VAL A 394 14.31 16.35 1.58
N ASP A 395 15.32 15.48 1.46
CA ASP A 395 16.27 15.20 2.54
C ASP A 395 17.68 15.80 2.35
N ARG A 396 17.93 16.54 1.25
CA ARG A 396 19.22 17.24 1.06
C ARG A 396 19.10 18.62 0.39
N PRO A 397 19.15 19.71 1.16
CA PRO A 397 19.38 21.04 0.62
C PRO A 397 20.84 21.50 0.86
N PRO A 398 21.79 21.25 -0.06
CA PRO A 398 22.98 22.09 -0.11
C PRO A 398 23.18 22.84 -1.43
N ALA A 399 22.52 22.44 -2.53
CA ALA A 399 22.70 23.10 -3.83
C ALA A 399 21.79 24.33 -4.04
N CYS A 400 20.57 24.34 -3.48
CA CYS A 400 19.60 25.42 -3.70
C CYS A 400 19.91 26.74 -2.96
N ARG A 401 20.64 26.72 -1.83
CA ARG A 401 20.90 27.96 -1.05
C ARG A 401 21.75 28.99 -1.79
N ARG A 402 22.70 28.56 -2.63
CA ARG A 402 23.56 29.49 -3.40
C ARG A 402 22.82 30.20 -4.53
N VAL A 403 21.75 29.59 -5.05
CA VAL A 403 20.93 30.17 -6.13
C VAL A 403 19.90 31.13 -5.54
N GLN A 404 19.31 30.80 -4.39
CA GLN A 404 18.39 31.69 -3.69
C GLN A 404 19.07 32.98 -3.21
N GLN A 405 20.29 32.89 -2.67
CA GLN A 405 21.09 34.08 -2.33
C GLN A 405 21.46 34.94 -3.54
N ARG A 406 21.70 34.33 -4.72
CA ARG A 406 22.00 35.07 -5.96
C ARG A 406 20.76 35.72 -6.59
N LEU A 407 19.58 35.11 -6.43
CA LEU A 407 18.32 35.68 -6.88
C LEU A 407 17.87 36.84 -5.97
N GLU A 408 18.07 36.73 -4.65
CA GLU A 408 17.76 37.81 -3.70
C GLU A 408 18.69 39.02 -3.85
N THR A 409 19.99 38.80 -4.11
CA THR A 409 20.94 39.90 -4.38
C THR A 409 20.72 40.55 -5.75
N GLY A 410 20.39 39.77 -6.78
CA GLY A 410 20.10 40.30 -8.12
C GLY A 410 18.79 41.11 -8.23
N LEU A 411 17.81 40.84 -7.35
CA LEU A 411 16.57 41.61 -7.28
C LEU A 411 16.71 42.92 -6.46
N SER A 412 17.66 42.99 -5.53
CA SER A 412 17.95 44.22 -4.77
C SER A 412 18.69 45.28 -5.58
N GLU A 413 19.48 44.90 -6.59
CA GLU A 413 20.23 45.85 -7.43
C GLU A 413 19.35 46.50 -8.51
N ARG A 414 18.22 45.88 -8.90
CA ARG A 414 17.28 46.46 -9.89
C ARG A 414 16.16 47.31 -9.30
N ALA A 415 16.17 47.55 -8.00
CA ALA A 415 15.21 48.40 -7.30
C ALA A 415 15.79 49.78 -6.90
N ARG A 416 17.00 50.12 -7.38
CA ARG A 416 17.68 51.41 -7.11
C ARG A 416 18.11 52.20 -8.34
N ASP A 417 17.76 51.74 -9.53
CA ASP A 417 17.76 52.51 -10.78
C ASP A 417 16.33 52.49 -11.33
#